data_AF-A0A1Q9DAV8-F1
#
_entry.id   AF-A0A1Q9DAV8-F1
#
_cell.length_a   1.000
_cell.length_b   1.000
_cell.length_c   1.000
_cell.angle_alpha   90.00
_cell.angle_beta   90.00
_cell.angle_gamma   90.00
#
_symmetry.space_group_name_H-M   'P 1'
#
loop_
_entity.id
_entity.type
_entity.pdbx_description
1 polymer ?
#
loop_
_entity_poly.entity_id
_entity_poly.type
_entity_poly.pdbx_seq_one_letter_code
_entity_poly.pdbx_strand_id
1 'polypeptide(L)'
;MAYLSFRPKGDVSICFATRVVSYPVQHDDILDDAMQEQGSLPPRATTWELSSFGLRSVPCDIKERARWRCWIKADGGQCIGRARGLGPQVCKRNWLISSRLEQLVGLGVKADPVGMSFASQNVVDCRGHLLGRLASVLAKELLNGQHVVCVRSEDVNISGSLYRNKLKYAAFKRKHMNSNPRQGPFHYRAPSKILWRTIRGMVPHKTARGAAALDRLKTFEGIPHPYDRKKRMVVPSCLKVLRLRPERRFCRLGDLSKEVGWKHGALIERLESQRKVKSEAFHKKKTATLRAKNEAKKAVKLSADDMKALEDAGYA
;
A
#
# COMPACT_ATOMS: atom_id res chain seq x y z
N MET A 1 52.25 -10.35 38.08
CA MET A 1 52.98 -9.11 37.74
C MET A 1 53.76 -9.33 36.45
N ALA A 2 54.02 -8.25 35.68
CA ALA A 2 54.45 -8.16 34.26
C ALA A 2 53.24 -8.27 33.29
N TYR A 3 52.61 -7.20 32.76
CA TYR A 3 53.11 -6.02 32.02
C TYR A 3 54.03 -6.41 30.85
N LEU A 4 53.57 -6.27 29.60
CA LEU A 4 53.94 -5.15 28.72
C LEU A 4 53.39 -5.31 27.29
N SER A 5 52.87 -4.19 26.80
CA SER A 5 52.42 -3.87 25.46
C SER A 5 53.52 -3.89 24.39
N PHE A 6 53.19 -4.26 23.16
CA PHE A 6 53.94 -3.82 21.97
C PHE A 6 53.01 -3.64 20.73
N ARG A 7 52.97 -2.40 20.24
CA ARG A 7 52.68 -1.93 18.87
C ARG A 7 53.94 -1.10 18.48
N PRO A 8 54.23 -0.67 17.22
CA PRO A 8 53.51 -0.79 15.94
C PRO A 8 54.42 -0.98 14.67
N LYS A 9 53.78 -0.84 13.49
CA LYS A 9 54.29 -0.41 12.15
C LYS A 9 54.78 -1.47 11.15
N GLY A 10 54.26 -1.33 9.92
CA GLY A 10 54.70 -2.05 8.72
C GLY A 10 53.72 -1.84 7.57
N ASP A 11 53.86 -0.71 6.88
CA ASP A 11 53.26 -0.48 5.56
C ASP A 11 53.82 -1.50 4.56
N VAL A 12 52.95 -2.16 3.80
CA VAL A 12 53.37 -2.93 2.62
C VAL A 12 52.44 -2.57 1.46
N SER A 13 52.98 -1.72 0.59
CA SER A 13 52.51 -1.51 -0.77
C SER A 13 52.86 -2.74 -1.61
N ILE A 14 51.88 -3.32 -2.30
CA ILE A 14 52.12 -4.20 -3.45
C ILE A 14 51.23 -3.74 -4.60
N CYS A 15 51.91 -3.40 -5.69
CA CYS A 15 51.38 -2.97 -6.97
C CYS A 15 51.18 -4.17 -7.92
N PHE A 16 50.09 -4.09 -8.70
CA PHE A 16 49.81 -4.72 -10.01
C PHE A 16 49.70 -6.25 -10.14
N ALA A 17 48.51 -6.72 -10.55
CA ALA A 17 48.32 -7.28 -11.89
C ALA A 17 46.82 -7.48 -12.18
N THR A 18 46.36 -6.82 -13.24
CA THR A 18 45.05 -6.94 -13.88
C THR A 18 44.80 -8.36 -14.39
N ARG A 19 43.65 -8.95 -14.01
CA ARG A 19 42.96 -9.94 -14.85
C ARG A 19 41.47 -9.65 -14.84
N VAL A 20 41.04 -9.01 -15.92
CA VAL A 20 39.65 -8.77 -16.29
C VAL A 20 39.01 -10.14 -16.58
N VAL A 21 38.07 -10.56 -15.75
CA VAL A 21 37.13 -11.64 -16.09
C VAL A 21 35.76 -11.00 -16.22
N SER A 22 35.41 -10.75 -17.47
CA SER A 22 34.11 -10.23 -17.89
C SER A 22 33.02 -11.27 -17.60
N TYR A 23 32.11 -10.95 -16.69
CA TYR A 23 30.80 -11.62 -16.61
C TYR A 23 29.72 -10.64 -17.11
N PRO A 24 28.86 -11.04 -18.06
CA PRO A 24 27.77 -10.20 -18.52
C PRO A 24 26.68 -10.14 -17.44
N VAL A 25 26.67 -9.08 -16.65
CA VAL A 25 25.55 -8.77 -15.75
C VAL A 25 24.62 -7.84 -16.52
N GLN A 26 23.49 -8.39 -16.96
CA GLN A 26 22.37 -7.64 -17.48
C GLN A 26 21.91 -6.65 -16.40
N HIS A 27 22.23 -5.39 -16.63
CA HIS A 27 21.79 -4.25 -15.84
C HIS A 27 20.37 -3.92 -16.29
N ASP A 28 19.36 -4.39 -15.57
CA ASP A 28 17.96 -3.96 -15.75
C ASP A 28 17.65 -2.82 -14.77
N ASP A 29 17.77 -1.59 -15.28
CA ASP A 29 16.89 -0.43 -15.10
C ASP A 29 16.03 -0.38 -13.84
N ILE A 30 16.67 -0.02 -12.72
CA ILE A 30 16.02 0.61 -11.58
C ILE A 30 17.01 1.63 -11.02
N LEU A 31 17.17 2.82 -11.63
CA LEU A 31 17.81 3.96 -10.93
C LEU A 31 17.66 5.36 -11.54
N ASP A 32 17.04 5.59 -12.70
CA ASP A 32 17.02 6.95 -13.29
C ASP A 32 15.75 7.81 -13.05
N ASP A 33 14.71 7.31 -12.39
CA ASP A 33 13.46 8.08 -12.19
C ASP A 33 13.27 8.66 -10.76
N ALA A 34 14.33 8.76 -9.95
CA ALA A 34 14.22 9.17 -8.54
C ALA A 34 15.09 10.37 -8.09
N MET A 35 15.74 11.11 -9.01
CA MET A 35 16.62 12.24 -8.66
C MET A 35 16.27 13.59 -9.33
N GLN A 36 15.01 13.82 -9.69
CA GLN A 36 14.54 15.15 -10.10
C GLN A 36 13.21 15.47 -9.41
N GLU A 37 13.30 15.95 -8.16
CA GLU A 37 12.38 16.91 -7.53
C GLU A 37 12.77 17.05 -6.05
N GLN A 38 13.90 17.72 -5.79
CA GLN A 38 14.13 18.44 -4.53
C GLN A 38 14.46 19.88 -4.89
N GLY A 39 13.43 20.59 -5.39
CA GLY A 39 13.41 22.03 -5.46
C GLY A 39 13.03 22.59 -4.08
N SER A 40 13.85 23.52 -3.62
CA SER A 40 13.77 24.30 -2.38
C SER A 40 12.35 24.71 -1.95
N LEU A 41 11.99 24.39 -0.70
CA LEU A 41 10.88 25.03 0.00
C LEU A 41 11.27 26.46 0.42
N PRO A 42 10.45 27.49 0.17
CA PRO A 42 10.68 28.83 0.69
C PRO A 42 10.38 28.91 2.21
N PRO A 43 11.01 29.86 2.94
CA PRO A 43 10.85 29.99 4.38
C PRO A 43 9.44 30.48 4.77
N ARG A 44 8.91 29.94 5.87
CA ARG A 44 7.62 30.34 6.46
C ARG A 44 7.64 31.82 6.85
N ALA A 45 6.77 32.59 6.20
CA ALA A 45 6.43 33.94 6.64
C ALA A 45 5.61 33.92 7.94
N THR A 46 5.80 35.01 8.66
CA THR A 46 5.41 35.37 10.01
C THR A 46 3.90 35.64 10.20
N THR A 47 3.45 35.31 11.41
CA THR A 47 2.42 36.00 12.24
C THR A 47 1.20 36.63 11.56
N TRP A 48 0.01 36.08 11.88
CA TRP A 48 -1.21 36.88 12.03
C TRP A 48 -1.94 36.46 13.30
N GLU A 49 -2.12 37.45 14.18
CA GLU A 49 -2.98 37.42 15.36
C GLU A 49 -4.41 37.05 14.95
N LEU A 50 -5.07 36.20 15.74
CA LEU A 50 -6.52 36.18 15.81
C LEU A 50 -6.95 36.22 17.26
N SER A 51 -7.60 37.33 17.53
CA SER A 51 -8.22 37.77 18.76
C SER A 51 -9.30 36.82 19.27
N SER A 52 -9.40 36.84 20.59
CA SER A 52 -10.37 36.23 21.47
C SER A 52 -11.82 36.31 20.99
N PHE A 53 -12.47 35.17 20.78
CA PHE A 53 -13.92 35.03 20.95
C PHE A 53 -14.20 33.78 21.78
N GLY A 54 -14.45 34.01 23.07
CA GLY A 54 -14.94 32.99 23.98
C GLY A 54 -16.40 32.69 23.70
N LEU A 55 -16.72 31.40 23.53
CA LEU A 55 -18.06 30.88 23.69
C LEU A 55 -18.03 29.68 24.64
N ARG A 56 -18.92 29.79 25.62
CA ARG A 56 -19.05 28.94 26.80
C ARG A 56 -19.46 27.53 26.41
N SER A 57 -18.83 26.55 27.05
CA SER A 57 -19.28 25.16 27.10
C SER A 57 -20.54 25.07 27.98
N VAL A 58 -21.63 24.55 27.44
CA VAL A 58 -22.76 24.04 28.21
C VAL A 58 -22.66 22.51 28.23
N PRO A 59 -22.72 21.85 29.40
CA PRO A 59 -22.66 20.39 29.47
C PRO A 59 -23.96 19.77 28.93
N CYS A 60 -23.84 18.80 28.01
CA CYS A 60 -24.97 17.99 27.56
C CYS A 60 -25.03 16.72 28.42
N ASP A 61 -26.12 16.63 29.18
CA ASP A 61 -26.37 15.65 30.20
C ASP A 61 -26.67 14.26 29.60
N ILE A 62 -26.18 13.24 30.30
CA ILE A 62 -26.31 11.83 29.97
C ILE A 62 -27.69 11.38 30.45
N LYS A 63 -28.69 11.35 29.55
CA LYS A 63 -29.91 10.53 29.68
C LYS A 63 -30.75 10.65 28.42
N GLU A 64 -30.61 9.68 27.51
CA GLU A 64 -31.69 9.10 26.69
C GLU A 64 -31.07 8.18 25.62
N ARG A 65 -30.80 6.94 26.02
CA ARG A 65 -30.38 5.89 25.09
C ARG A 65 -31.19 4.63 25.38
N ALA A 66 -32.46 4.65 25.00
CA ALA A 66 -33.32 3.47 25.06
C ALA A 66 -34.46 3.52 24.03
N ARG A 67 -34.13 3.35 22.75
CA ARG A 67 -34.92 2.58 21.77
C ARG A 67 -34.16 2.59 20.44
N TRP A 68 -34.63 1.83 19.46
CA TRP A 68 -34.04 1.66 18.13
C TRP A 68 -33.00 0.54 18.02
N ARG A 69 -33.52 -0.68 18.24
CA ARG A 69 -33.14 -1.85 17.44
C ARG A 69 -34.24 -2.11 16.41
N CYS A 70 -33.81 -2.59 15.24
CA CYS A 70 -34.56 -3.20 14.13
C CYS A 70 -35.30 -2.25 13.17
N TRP A 71 -35.32 -2.45 11.84
CA TRP A 71 -34.79 -3.43 10.88
C TRP A 71 -34.88 -2.72 9.50
N ILE A 72 -33.92 -2.90 8.58
CA ILE A 72 -34.10 -2.50 7.16
C ILE A 72 -33.85 -3.71 6.26
N LYS A 73 -34.97 -4.24 5.76
CA LYS A 73 -35.22 -4.98 4.51
C LYS A 73 -36.75 -5.02 4.41
N ALA A 74 -37.44 -4.91 3.29
CA ALA A 74 -37.14 -4.59 1.89
C ALA A 74 -38.52 -4.24 1.26
N ASP A 75 -38.49 -3.58 0.09
CA ASP A 75 -39.49 -3.62 -0.97
C ASP A 75 -40.92 -3.09 -0.72
N GLY A 76 -41.40 -2.30 -1.70
CA GLY A 76 -42.81 -2.14 -1.99
C GLY A 76 -43.48 -0.94 -1.32
N GLY A 77 -43.86 0.04 -2.13
CA GLY A 77 -44.60 1.21 -1.67
C GLY A 77 -45.99 0.86 -1.14
N GLN A 78 -46.35 1.46 -0.02
CA GLN A 78 -47.62 2.17 0.22
C GLN A 78 -47.60 2.73 1.65
N CYS A 79 -47.60 4.05 1.78
CA CYS A 79 -47.74 4.72 3.07
C CYS A 79 -49.22 4.79 3.43
N ILE A 80 -49.67 3.98 4.37
CA ILE A 80 -50.97 4.11 5.04
C ILE A 80 -50.69 4.56 6.48
N GLY A 81 -51.17 5.75 6.85
CA GLY A 81 -51.22 6.17 8.26
C GLY A 81 -50.88 7.64 8.50
N ARG A 82 -51.91 8.45 8.83
CA ARG A 82 -51.78 9.83 9.32
C ARG A 82 -51.07 9.84 10.67
N ALA A 83 -49.90 10.47 10.74
CA ALA A 83 -49.37 11.01 11.99
C ALA A 83 -49.72 12.50 12.07
N ARG A 84 -50.51 12.87 13.09
CA ARG A 84 -50.84 14.26 13.41
C ARG A 84 -49.60 14.95 13.97
N GLY A 85 -49.33 16.17 13.50
CA GLY A 85 -48.53 17.14 14.23
C GLY A 85 -47.03 17.18 13.92
N LEU A 86 -46.65 17.51 12.68
CA LEU A 86 -45.40 18.23 12.38
C LEU A 86 -45.69 19.19 11.21
N GLY A 87 -45.38 20.48 11.41
CA GLY A 87 -45.77 21.57 10.50
C GLY A 87 -45.10 21.53 9.11
N PRO A 88 -45.60 22.34 8.15
CA PRO A 88 -45.24 22.26 6.72
C PRO A 88 -43.79 22.64 6.36
N GLN A 89 -43.00 23.14 7.31
CA GLN A 89 -41.66 23.67 7.06
C GLN A 89 -40.57 22.58 6.95
N VAL A 90 -40.75 21.43 7.61
CA VAL A 90 -39.71 20.38 7.67
C VAL A 90 -39.76 19.43 6.46
N CYS A 91 -40.93 19.28 5.82
CA CYS A 91 -41.08 18.44 4.62
C CYS A 91 -40.50 19.05 3.34
N LYS A 92 -40.40 20.38 3.21
CA LYS A 92 -39.83 21.01 1.99
C LYS A 92 -38.30 20.87 1.88
N ARG A 93 -37.58 20.76 3.00
CA ARG A 93 -36.12 20.58 3.00
C ARG A 93 -35.67 19.18 2.58
N ASN A 94 -36.41 18.14 2.97
CA ASN A 94 -36.07 16.77 2.58
C ASN A 94 -36.42 16.44 1.11
N TRP A 95 -37.45 17.09 0.55
CA TRP A 95 -37.81 16.86 -0.85
C TRP A 95 -36.79 17.48 -1.82
N LEU A 96 -36.31 18.71 -1.55
CA LEU A 96 -35.28 19.37 -2.36
C LEU A 96 -33.91 18.68 -2.33
N ILE A 97 -33.59 17.93 -1.27
CA ILE A 97 -32.36 17.11 -1.20
C ILE A 97 -32.51 15.82 -2.02
N SER A 98 -33.70 15.23 -2.08
CA SER A 98 -33.98 14.03 -2.89
C SER A 98 -34.01 14.34 -4.39
N SER A 99 -34.66 15.43 -4.80
CA SER A 99 -34.77 15.81 -6.22
C SER A 99 -33.42 16.22 -6.83
N ARG A 100 -32.51 16.76 -6.01
CA ARG A 100 -31.16 17.12 -6.45
C ARG A 100 -30.22 15.91 -6.51
N LEU A 101 -30.51 14.86 -5.74
CA LEU A 101 -29.81 13.57 -5.87
C LEU A 101 -30.23 12.86 -7.16
N GLU A 102 -31.51 12.90 -7.55
CA GLU A 102 -32.00 12.28 -8.79
C GLU A 102 -31.47 12.97 -10.05
N GLN A 103 -31.27 14.30 -10.02
CA GLN A 103 -30.65 15.02 -11.16
C GLN A 103 -29.14 14.75 -11.34
N LEU A 104 -28.44 14.25 -10.32
CA LEU A 104 -27.00 13.93 -10.42
C LEU A 104 -26.72 12.51 -10.96
N VAL A 105 -27.70 11.59 -10.89
CA VAL A 105 -27.55 10.23 -11.44
C VAL A 105 -27.62 10.22 -12.98
N GLY A 106 -28.21 11.25 -13.60
CA GLY A 106 -28.35 11.38 -15.06
C GLY A 106 -27.10 11.84 -15.83
N LEU A 107 -26.05 12.31 -15.16
CA LEU A 107 -24.85 12.87 -15.83
C LEU A 107 -23.64 11.94 -15.83
N GLY A 108 -23.73 10.72 -15.30
CA GLY A 108 -22.59 9.78 -15.30
C GLY A 108 -21.34 10.29 -14.56
N VAL A 109 -21.44 11.41 -13.85
CA VAL A 109 -20.41 11.91 -12.96
C VAL A 109 -20.51 11.07 -11.70
N LYS A 110 -19.64 10.06 -11.61
CA LYS A 110 -19.41 9.39 -10.32
C LYS A 110 -19.09 10.48 -9.32
N ALA A 111 -19.92 10.61 -8.30
CA ALA A 111 -19.58 11.41 -7.14
C ALA A 111 -18.29 10.80 -6.55
N ASP A 112 -17.14 11.37 -6.90
CA ASP A 112 -15.94 11.17 -6.12
C ASP A 112 -16.29 11.65 -4.71
N PRO A 113 -16.20 10.82 -3.67
CA PRO A 113 -16.49 11.24 -2.31
C PRO A 113 -15.46 12.31 -1.92
N VAL A 114 -15.85 13.57 -2.09
CA VAL A 114 -15.08 14.76 -1.75
C VAL A 114 -14.83 14.73 -0.24
N GLY A 115 -13.57 14.53 0.16
CA GLY A 115 -13.14 14.62 1.56
C GLY A 115 -12.29 13.47 2.10
N MET A 116 -11.95 12.45 1.31
CA MET A 116 -10.94 11.49 1.73
C MET A 116 -9.54 11.96 1.29
N SER A 117 -8.65 12.21 2.24
CA SER A 117 -7.23 12.50 2.00
C SER A 117 -6.44 11.33 1.40
N PHE A 118 -7.12 10.24 1.02
CA PHE A 118 -6.51 9.01 0.52
C PHE A 118 -7.18 8.52 -0.76
N ALA A 119 -6.41 7.81 -1.60
CA ALA A 119 -6.90 7.20 -2.82
C ALA A 119 -7.94 6.09 -2.55
N SER A 120 -8.90 5.90 -3.45
CA SER A 120 -9.97 4.90 -3.30
C SER A 120 -9.46 3.47 -3.08
N GLN A 121 -8.35 3.08 -3.72
CA GLN A 121 -7.71 1.79 -3.53
C GLN A 121 -6.21 1.87 -3.84
N ASN A 122 -5.35 1.57 -2.86
CA ASN A 122 -3.91 1.47 -3.06
C ASN A 122 -3.50 0.03 -3.38
N VAL A 123 -2.83 -0.20 -4.50
CA VAL A 123 -2.27 -1.52 -4.86
C VAL A 123 -0.77 -1.49 -4.63
N VAL A 124 -0.26 -2.32 -3.73
CA VAL A 124 1.15 -2.35 -3.32
C VAL A 124 1.84 -3.58 -3.92
N ASP A 125 2.92 -3.37 -4.67
CA ASP A 125 3.80 -4.47 -5.11
C ASP A 125 4.70 -4.87 -3.95
N CYS A 126 4.57 -6.11 -3.48
CA CYS A 126 5.31 -6.60 -2.32
C CYS A 126 6.70 -7.16 -2.66
N ARG A 127 7.07 -7.21 -3.95
CA ARG A 127 8.40 -7.67 -4.39
C ARG A 127 9.49 -6.85 -3.71
N GLY A 128 10.48 -7.53 -3.15
CA GLY A 128 11.66 -6.84 -2.63
C GLY A 128 11.44 -6.13 -1.28
N HIS A 129 10.25 -6.20 -0.70
CA HIS A 129 9.95 -5.57 0.59
C HIS A 129 10.33 -6.46 1.77
N LEU A 130 10.68 -5.86 2.91
CA LEU A 130 10.88 -6.58 4.16
C LEU A 130 9.55 -6.78 4.90
N LEU A 131 9.19 -8.04 5.17
CA LEU A 131 7.88 -8.47 5.67
C LEU A 131 7.36 -7.65 6.86
N GLY A 132 8.16 -7.54 7.93
CA GLY A 132 7.73 -6.85 9.15
C GLY A 132 7.62 -5.33 8.97
N ARG A 133 8.52 -4.73 8.18
CA ARG A 133 8.49 -3.28 7.92
C ARG A 133 7.28 -2.90 7.09
N LEU A 134 7.03 -3.65 6.02
CA LEU A 134 5.86 -3.50 5.18
C LEU A 134 4.57 -3.66 6.01
N ALA A 135 4.48 -4.72 6.83
CA ALA A 135 3.31 -4.96 7.65
C ALA A 135 3.00 -3.81 8.62
N SER A 136 4.02 -3.16 9.18
CA SER A 136 3.84 -2.04 10.11
C SER A 136 3.27 -0.80 9.43
N VAL A 137 3.75 -0.47 8.23
CA VAL A 137 3.25 0.67 7.46
C VAL A 137 1.79 0.42 7.04
N LEU A 138 1.53 -0.78 6.51
CA LEU A 138 0.19 -1.19 6.09
C LEU A 138 -0.80 -1.21 7.25
N ALA A 139 -0.41 -1.70 8.43
CA ALA A 139 -1.28 -1.72 9.60
C ALA A 139 -1.76 -0.31 9.97
N LYS A 140 -0.89 0.71 9.87
CA LYS A 140 -1.27 2.09 10.16
C LYS A 140 -2.18 2.67 9.07
N GLU A 141 -1.89 2.43 7.80
CA GLU A 141 -2.74 2.86 6.69
C GLU A 141 -4.15 2.29 6.78
N LEU A 142 -4.28 1.00 7.12
CA LEU A 142 -5.59 0.34 7.28
C LEU A 142 -6.41 0.93 8.43
N LEU A 143 -5.74 1.32 9.53
CA LEU A 143 -6.37 1.96 10.69
C LEU A 143 -6.76 3.43 10.42
N ASN A 144 -6.07 4.09 9.49
CA ASN A 144 -6.42 5.42 8.99
C ASN A 144 -7.60 5.36 8.00
N GLY A 145 -7.98 4.16 7.54
CA GLY A 145 -9.15 3.96 6.67
C GLY A 145 -8.81 3.60 5.23
N GLN A 146 -7.52 3.46 4.88
CA GLN A 146 -7.12 3.19 3.51
C GLN A 146 -7.48 1.76 3.07
N HIS A 147 -8.01 1.63 1.85
CA HIS A 147 -8.17 0.33 1.20
C HIS A 147 -6.87 -0.08 0.53
N VAL A 148 -6.26 -1.18 1.00
CA VAL A 148 -4.96 -1.64 0.50
C VAL A 148 -5.04 -3.06 -0.04
N VAL A 149 -4.45 -3.26 -1.22
CA VAL A 149 -4.29 -4.56 -1.85
C VAL A 149 -2.83 -4.86 -2.05
N CYS A 150 -2.33 -5.88 -1.36
CA CYS A 150 -0.98 -6.39 -1.50
C CYS A 150 -0.96 -7.46 -2.59
N VAL A 151 -0.11 -7.27 -3.59
CA VAL A 151 0.12 -8.24 -4.66
C VAL A 151 1.55 -8.76 -4.62
N ARG A 152 1.77 -9.96 -5.19
CA ARG A 152 3.08 -10.65 -5.22
C ARG A 152 3.65 -10.91 -3.83
N SER A 153 2.82 -11.45 -2.94
CA SER A 153 3.23 -11.75 -1.57
C SER A 153 4.35 -12.82 -1.50
N GLU A 154 4.51 -13.64 -2.53
CA GLU A 154 5.58 -14.62 -2.67
C GLU A 154 6.99 -14.00 -2.75
N ASP A 155 7.12 -12.81 -3.31
CA ASP A 155 8.41 -12.11 -3.49
C ASP A 155 8.77 -11.19 -2.30
N VAL A 156 8.01 -11.27 -1.21
CA VAL A 156 8.33 -10.60 0.05
C VAL A 156 9.59 -11.23 0.66
N ASN A 157 10.45 -10.42 1.26
CA ASN A 157 11.69 -10.87 1.88
C ASN A 157 11.62 -10.81 3.40
N ILE A 158 12.32 -11.75 4.03
CA ILE A 158 12.63 -11.76 5.46
C ILE A 158 14.15 -11.74 5.58
N SER A 159 14.69 -10.96 6.51
CA SER A 159 16.12 -10.99 6.79
C SER A 159 16.57 -12.32 7.41
N GLY A 160 17.84 -12.67 7.22
CA GLY A 160 18.41 -13.92 7.67
C GLY A 160 18.28 -15.04 6.63
N SER A 161 19.02 -16.13 6.85
CA SER A 161 19.02 -17.28 5.95
C SER A 161 17.68 -18.02 5.93
N LEU A 162 17.40 -18.70 4.81
CA LEU A 162 16.24 -19.56 4.64
C LEU A 162 16.12 -20.59 5.77
N TYR A 163 17.23 -21.28 6.09
CA TYR A 163 17.28 -22.27 7.16
C TYR A 163 16.88 -21.71 8.54
N ARG A 164 17.39 -20.52 8.91
CA ARG A 164 17.02 -19.88 10.19
C ARG A 164 15.54 -19.56 10.24
N ASN A 165 14.97 -19.06 9.14
CA ASN A 165 13.55 -18.71 9.09
C ASN A 165 12.66 -19.96 9.04
N LYS A 166 13.11 -21.04 8.42
CA LYS A 166 12.48 -22.37 8.47
C LYS A 166 12.39 -22.87 9.92
N LEU A 167 13.46 -22.80 10.69
CA LEU A 167 13.46 -23.22 12.10
C LEU A 167 12.49 -22.39 12.94
N LYS A 168 12.42 -21.08 12.72
CA LYS A 168 11.43 -20.21 13.37
C LYS A 168 9.99 -20.61 13.02
N TYR A 169 9.74 -20.91 11.75
CA TYR A 169 8.41 -21.35 11.33
C TYR A 169 8.09 -22.74 11.90
N ALA A 170 9.05 -23.66 11.92
CA ALA A 170 8.88 -24.99 12.53
C ALA A 170 8.54 -24.87 14.02
N ALA A 171 9.20 -23.96 14.75
CA ALA A 171 8.84 -23.66 16.14
C ALA A 171 7.41 -23.11 16.28
N PHE A 172 6.94 -22.31 15.33
CA PHE A 172 5.53 -21.88 15.28
C PHE A 172 4.58 -23.05 14.98
N LYS A 173 4.93 -23.94 14.06
CA LYS A 173 4.14 -25.14 13.70
C LYS A 173 4.02 -26.13 14.87
N ARG A 174 4.99 -26.17 15.78
CA ARG A 174 4.91 -26.98 17.01
C ARG A 174 3.85 -26.48 18.01
N LYS A 175 3.38 -25.23 17.88
CA LYS A 175 2.38 -24.66 18.79
C LYS A 175 0.98 -25.12 18.38
N HIS A 176 0.52 -26.23 18.96
CA HIS A 176 -0.86 -26.69 18.87
C HIS A 176 -1.48 -26.79 20.26
N MET A 177 -2.81 -26.78 20.33
CA MET A 177 -3.52 -27.13 21.56
C MET A 177 -3.38 -28.65 21.76
N ASN A 178 -3.01 -29.08 22.97
CA ASN A 178 -2.85 -30.51 23.28
C ASN A 178 -4.21 -31.23 23.27
N SER A 179 -5.23 -30.63 23.88
CA SER A 179 -6.57 -31.22 24.02
C SER A 179 -7.30 -31.38 22.67
N ASN A 180 -7.44 -30.30 21.90
CA ASN A 180 -8.06 -30.34 20.58
C ASN A 180 -7.31 -29.46 19.57
N PRO A 181 -6.46 -30.07 18.72
CA PRO A 181 -5.71 -29.32 17.72
C PRO A 181 -6.57 -28.51 16.75
N ARG A 182 -7.85 -28.85 16.54
CA ARG A 182 -8.76 -28.13 15.63
C ARG A 182 -9.13 -26.74 16.14
N GLN A 183 -9.15 -26.54 17.46
CA GLN A 183 -9.41 -25.23 18.09
C GLN A 183 -8.12 -24.45 18.37
N GLY A 184 -6.96 -25.04 18.07
CA GLY A 184 -5.66 -24.43 18.29
C GLY A 184 -5.30 -23.33 17.28
N PRO A 185 -4.05 -22.83 17.35
CA PRO A 185 -3.54 -21.85 16.40
C PRO A 185 -3.53 -22.39 14.96
N PHE A 186 -4.11 -21.65 14.01
CA PHE A 186 -4.05 -22.01 12.60
C PHE A 186 -2.70 -21.66 11.96
N HIS A 187 -2.09 -22.65 11.29
CA HIS A 187 -0.81 -22.51 10.59
C HIS A 187 -0.98 -22.31 9.09
N TYR A 188 -1.15 -21.06 8.66
CA TYR A 188 -1.26 -20.71 7.25
C TYR A 188 0.07 -20.87 6.49
N ARG A 189 0.05 -21.60 5.38
CA ARG A 189 1.24 -21.89 4.57
C ARG A 189 1.43 -20.97 3.37
N ALA A 190 0.37 -20.34 2.88
CA ALA A 190 0.45 -19.42 1.74
C ALA A 190 1.13 -18.09 2.14
N PRO A 191 2.06 -17.55 1.32
CA PRO A 191 2.76 -16.29 1.60
C PRO A 191 1.84 -15.10 1.95
N SER A 192 0.79 -14.88 1.18
CA SER A 192 -0.33 -13.94 1.34
C SER A 192 -1.02 -14.05 2.69
N LYS A 193 -1.26 -15.28 3.17
CA LYS A 193 -1.85 -15.52 4.49
C LYS A 193 -0.83 -15.36 5.61
N ILE A 194 0.45 -15.62 5.36
CA ILE A 194 1.53 -15.30 6.30
C ILE A 194 1.61 -13.77 6.48
N LEU A 195 1.61 -13.01 5.38
CA LEU A 195 1.59 -11.55 5.39
C LEU A 195 0.33 -11.00 6.09
N TRP A 196 -0.84 -11.55 5.77
CA TRP A 196 -2.09 -11.20 6.44
C TRP A 196 -2.03 -11.48 7.94
N ARG A 197 -1.47 -12.62 8.36
CA ARG A 197 -1.31 -12.97 9.77
C ARG A 197 -0.38 -11.99 10.49
N THR A 198 0.69 -11.54 9.85
CA THR A 198 1.59 -10.54 10.44
C THR A 198 0.95 -9.17 10.56
N ILE A 199 0.18 -8.73 9.57
CA ILE A 199 -0.58 -7.47 9.65
C ILE A 199 -1.66 -7.57 10.73
N ARG A 200 -2.40 -8.68 10.78
CA ARG A 200 -3.37 -8.96 11.85
C ARG A 200 -2.75 -8.93 13.24
N GLY A 201 -1.49 -9.35 13.39
CA GLY A 201 -0.76 -9.27 14.65
C GLY A 201 -0.46 -7.83 15.10
N MET A 202 -0.47 -6.87 14.18
CA MET A 202 -0.20 -5.44 14.43
C MET A 202 -1.49 -4.59 14.53
N VAL A 203 -2.66 -5.20 14.31
CA VAL A 203 -3.98 -4.54 14.35
C VAL A 203 -4.80 -5.09 15.53
N PRO A 204 -5.56 -4.23 16.27
CA PRO A 204 -6.46 -4.66 17.35
C PRO A 204 -7.71 -5.38 16.81
N HIS A 205 -7.52 -6.54 16.18
CA HIS A 205 -8.51 -7.27 15.38
C HIS A 205 -9.68 -7.87 16.18
N LYS A 206 -9.61 -7.89 17.51
CA LYS A 206 -10.74 -8.29 18.36
C LYS A 206 -11.81 -7.20 18.47
N THR A 207 -11.46 -5.96 18.19
CA THR A 207 -12.38 -4.81 18.22
C THR A 207 -13.07 -4.65 16.86
N ALA A 208 -14.27 -4.05 16.85
CA ALA A 208 -14.99 -3.76 15.61
C ALA A 208 -14.18 -2.87 14.65
N ARG A 209 -13.45 -1.88 15.18
CA ARG A 209 -12.55 -1.01 14.40
C ARG A 209 -11.44 -1.80 13.72
N GLY A 210 -10.80 -2.72 14.44
CA GLY A 210 -9.73 -3.55 13.90
C GLY A 210 -10.23 -4.60 12.89
N ALA A 211 -11.42 -5.16 13.12
CA ALA A 211 -12.07 -6.05 12.15
C ALA A 211 -12.34 -5.31 10.83
N ALA A 212 -12.96 -4.13 10.90
CA ALA A 212 -13.20 -3.28 9.73
C ALA A 212 -11.91 -2.90 9.00
N ALA A 213 -10.80 -2.68 9.72
CA ALA A 213 -9.50 -2.41 9.12
C ALA A 213 -8.93 -3.63 8.36
N LEU A 214 -9.13 -4.85 8.86
CA LEU A 214 -8.72 -6.07 8.16
C LEU A 214 -9.59 -6.37 6.94
N ASP A 215 -10.87 -6.00 6.96
CA ASP A 215 -11.76 -6.15 5.79
C ASP A 215 -11.33 -5.27 4.61
N ARG A 216 -10.65 -4.15 4.89
CA ARG A 216 -10.06 -3.27 3.86
C ARG A 216 -8.82 -3.88 3.19
N LEU A 217 -8.14 -4.82 3.85
CA LEU A 217 -6.92 -5.44 3.37
C LEU A 217 -7.23 -6.66 2.49
N LYS A 218 -6.64 -6.70 1.29
CA LYS A 218 -6.61 -7.92 0.47
C LYS A 218 -5.16 -8.30 0.17
N THR A 219 -4.80 -9.56 0.37
CA THR A 219 -3.46 -10.08 0.07
C THR A 219 -3.54 -11.19 -0.96
N PHE A 220 -2.70 -11.14 -1.99
CA PHE A 220 -2.67 -12.11 -3.08
C PHE A 220 -1.25 -12.62 -3.34
N GLU A 221 -1.17 -13.87 -3.80
CA GLU A 221 0.02 -14.38 -4.49
C GLU A 221 -0.07 -14.02 -5.97
N GLY A 222 1.05 -13.62 -6.57
CA GLY A 222 1.07 -13.09 -7.91
C GLY A 222 0.19 -11.84 -8.06
N ILE A 223 -0.20 -11.54 -9.30
CA ILE A 223 -1.14 -10.45 -9.61
C ILE A 223 -2.35 -11.00 -10.35
N PRO A 224 -3.50 -11.17 -9.68
CA PRO A 224 -4.73 -11.57 -10.33
C PRO A 224 -5.38 -10.40 -11.10
N HIS A 225 -6.23 -10.73 -12.08
CA HIS A 225 -7.18 -9.78 -12.68
C HIS A 225 -8.17 -9.34 -11.59
N PRO A 226 -8.46 -8.05 -11.33
CA PRO A 226 -8.28 -6.84 -12.15
C PRO A 226 -7.01 -6.01 -11.83
N TYR A 227 -6.13 -6.45 -10.93
CA TYR A 227 -4.99 -5.66 -10.43
C TYR A 227 -3.81 -5.58 -11.40
N ASP A 228 -3.76 -6.47 -12.39
CA ASP A 228 -2.75 -6.47 -13.46
C ASP A 228 -2.74 -5.15 -14.27
N ARG A 229 -3.93 -4.58 -14.52
CA ARG A 229 -4.09 -3.34 -15.28
C ARG A 229 -3.91 -2.08 -14.45
N LYS A 230 -3.76 -2.20 -13.12
CA LYS A 230 -3.63 -1.06 -12.21
C LYS A 230 -2.15 -0.74 -11.97
N LYS A 231 -1.83 0.55 -11.81
CA LYS A 231 -0.49 0.97 -11.36
C LYS A 231 -0.28 0.45 -9.94
N ARG A 232 0.90 -0.13 -9.71
CA ARG A 232 1.32 -0.64 -8.41
C ARG A 232 2.24 0.37 -7.76
N MET A 233 2.03 0.59 -6.48
CA MET A 233 2.84 1.46 -5.64
C MET A 233 3.86 0.63 -4.88
N VAL A 234 4.98 1.27 -4.55
CA VAL A 234 6.08 0.71 -3.78
C VAL A 234 6.22 1.54 -2.51
N VAL A 235 6.60 0.91 -1.40
CA VAL A 235 6.87 1.61 -0.14
C VAL A 235 8.40 1.67 0.07
N PRO A 236 9.06 2.80 -0.24
CA PRO A 236 10.52 2.87 -0.26
C PRO A 236 11.13 2.57 1.11
N SER A 237 10.48 3.00 2.19
CA SER A 237 10.96 2.78 3.56
C SER A 237 11.10 1.30 3.95
N CYS A 238 10.46 0.40 3.21
CA CYS A 238 10.37 -1.03 3.48
C CYS A 238 11.22 -1.89 2.53
N LEU A 239 11.82 -1.31 1.51
CA LEU A 239 12.58 -2.04 0.51
C LEU A 239 13.85 -2.68 1.11
N LYS A 240 14.10 -3.94 0.73
CA LYS A 240 15.29 -4.70 1.11
C LYS A 240 16.56 -3.95 0.69
N VAL A 241 16.62 -3.46 -0.54
CA VAL A 241 17.82 -2.80 -1.10
C VAL A 241 18.25 -1.59 -0.27
N LEU A 242 17.29 -0.83 0.27
CA LEU A 242 17.56 0.36 1.07
C LEU A 242 17.83 0.05 2.55
N ARG A 243 17.30 -1.07 3.07
CA ARG A 243 17.27 -1.32 4.52
C ARG A 243 18.18 -2.45 4.99
N LEU A 244 18.49 -3.40 4.13
CA LEU A 244 19.37 -4.52 4.45
C LEU A 244 20.73 -4.28 3.81
N ARG A 245 21.80 -4.45 4.59
CA ARG A 245 23.16 -4.43 4.05
C ARG A 245 23.31 -5.51 2.95
N PRO A 246 23.93 -5.21 1.80
CA PRO A 246 24.00 -6.13 0.65
C PRO A 246 24.57 -7.51 0.96
N GLU A 247 25.58 -7.58 1.84
CA GLU A 247 26.25 -8.83 2.24
C GLU A 247 25.36 -9.78 3.06
N ARG A 248 24.28 -9.27 3.66
CA ARG A 248 23.46 -10.04 4.59
C ARG A 248 22.49 -10.93 3.83
N ARG A 249 22.53 -12.21 4.16
CA ARG A 249 21.59 -13.22 3.62
C ARG A 249 20.14 -12.84 3.95
N PHE A 250 19.27 -13.06 2.99
CA PHE A 250 17.82 -12.91 3.13
C PHE A 250 17.11 -14.17 2.61
N CYS A 251 15.83 -14.24 2.87
CA CYS A 251 14.96 -15.33 2.51
C CYS A 251 13.74 -14.75 1.79
N ARG A 252 13.42 -15.26 0.60
CA ARG A 252 12.16 -14.97 -0.06
C ARG A 252 11.03 -15.80 0.57
N LEU A 253 9.85 -15.20 0.73
CA LEU A 253 8.72 -15.80 1.44
C LEU A 253 8.12 -16.97 0.67
N GLY A 254 8.14 -16.93 -0.67
CA GLY A 254 7.73 -18.04 -1.53
C GLY A 254 8.54 -19.31 -1.29
N ASP A 255 9.86 -19.20 -1.16
CA ASP A 255 10.74 -20.35 -0.93
C ASP A 255 10.54 -20.94 0.47
N LEU A 256 10.39 -20.08 1.49
CA LEU A 256 10.01 -20.51 2.83
C LEU A 256 8.66 -21.22 2.83
N SER A 257 7.67 -20.66 2.14
CA SER A 257 6.31 -21.22 2.09
C SER A 257 6.29 -22.58 1.40
N LYS A 258 7.07 -22.76 0.33
CA LYS A 258 7.23 -24.03 -0.39
C LYS A 258 7.76 -25.12 0.54
N GLU A 259 8.80 -24.84 1.32
CA GLU A 259 9.35 -25.80 2.28
C GLU A 259 8.38 -26.18 3.40
N VAL A 260 7.51 -25.26 3.80
CA VAL A 260 6.50 -25.50 4.84
C VAL A 260 5.20 -26.10 4.24
N GLY A 261 5.20 -26.51 2.98
CA GLY A 261 4.09 -27.27 2.39
C GLY A 261 3.04 -26.42 1.65
N TRP A 262 3.42 -25.26 1.14
CA TRP A 262 2.62 -24.54 0.15
C TRP A 262 2.77 -25.21 -1.23
N LYS A 263 1.66 -25.70 -1.79
CA LYS A 263 1.64 -26.53 -3.01
C LYS A 263 1.61 -25.72 -4.32
N HIS A 264 1.16 -24.47 -4.29
CA HIS A 264 0.82 -23.71 -5.49
C HIS A 264 1.97 -22.88 -6.09
N GLY A 265 3.21 -23.07 -5.61
CA GLY A 265 4.37 -22.29 -6.09
C GLY A 265 4.58 -22.35 -7.60
N ALA A 266 4.61 -23.57 -8.17
CA ALA A 266 4.80 -23.77 -9.61
C ALA A 266 3.64 -23.20 -10.47
N LEU A 267 2.41 -23.27 -9.95
CA LEU A 267 1.24 -22.71 -10.63
C LEU A 267 1.34 -21.19 -10.72
N ILE A 268 1.72 -20.52 -9.62
CA ILE A 268 1.88 -19.07 -9.59
C ILE A 268 3.01 -18.64 -10.52
N GLU A 269 4.14 -19.34 -10.51
CA GLU A 269 5.26 -19.03 -11.42
C GLU A 269 4.85 -19.09 -12.90
N ARG A 270 4.08 -20.11 -13.29
CA ARG A 270 3.51 -20.21 -14.65
C ARG A 270 2.55 -19.07 -14.99
N LEU A 271 1.68 -18.68 -14.07
CA LEU A 271 0.72 -17.59 -14.31
C LEU A 271 1.44 -16.23 -14.38
N GLU A 272 2.46 -16.02 -13.55
CA GLU A 272 3.28 -14.82 -13.54
C GLU A 272 4.12 -14.71 -14.82
N SER A 273 4.67 -15.82 -15.34
CA SER A 273 5.41 -15.81 -16.61
C SER A 273 4.49 -15.45 -17.79
N GLN A 274 3.31 -16.06 -17.86
CA GLN A 274 2.29 -15.71 -18.86
C GLN A 274 1.87 -14.24 -18.77
N ARG A 275 1.71 -13.70 -17.56
CA ARG A 275 1.37 -12.28 -17.36
C ARG A 275 2.50 -11.35 -17.80
N LYS A 276 3.77 -11.70 -17.52
CA LYS A 276 4.93 -10.90 -17.95
C LYS A 276 4.99 -10.76 -19.47
N VAL A 277 4.73 -11.83 -20.22
CA VAL A 277 4.66 -11.78 -21.70
C VAL A 277 3.59 -10.79 -22.17
N LYS A 278 2.38 -10.84 -21.58
CA LYS A 278 1.30 -9.89 -21.89
C LYS A 278 1.67 -8.45 -21.54
N SER A 279 2.33 -8.25 -20.39
CA SER A 279 2.78 -6.95 -19.92
C SER A 279 3.88 -6.37 -20.82
N GLU A 280 4.77 -7.20 -21.35
CA GLU A 280 5.84 -6.77 -22.26
C GLU A 280 5.27 -6.30 -23.59
N ALA A 281 4.32 -7.03 -24.17
CA ALA A 281 3.61 -6.62 -25.38
C ALA A 281 2.88 -5.28 -25.18
N PHE A 282 2.23 -5.10 -24.03
CA PHE A 282 1.60 -3.83 -23.66
C PHE A 282 2.64 -2.70 -23.52
N HIS A 283 3.76 -2.96 -22.87
CA HIS A 283 4.83 -1.97 -22.65
C HIS A 283 5.42 -1.49 -23.98
N LYS A 284 5.76 -2.40 -24.91
CA LYS A 284 6.27 -2.05 -26.25
C LYS A 284 5.30 -1.12 -26.99
N LYS A 285 4.00 -1.44 -26.98
CA LYS A 285 2.96 -0.59 -27.58
C LYS A 285 2.86 0.78 -26.91
N LYS A 286 2.93 0.82 -25.57
CA LYS A 286 2.86 2.06 -24.79
C LYS A 286 4.09 2.95 -25.04
N THR A 287 5.29 2.38 -25.08
CA THR A 287 6.54 3.11 -25.33
C THR A 287 6.58 3.68 -26.74
N ALA A 288 6.16 2.91 -27.76
CA ALA A 288 6.06 3.42 -29.13
C ALA A 288 5.08 4.61 -29.23
N THR A 289 3.91 4.48 -28.59
CA THR A 289 2.91 5.57 -28.54
C THR A 289 3.45 6.79 -27.79
N LEU A 290 4.20 6.58 -26.70
CA LEU A 290 4.79 7.68 -25.91
C LEU A 290 5.88 8.40 -26.69
N ARG A 291 6.73 7.68 -27.43
CA ARG A 291 7.75 8.27 -28.32
C ARG A 291 7.11 9.15 -29.39
N ALA A 292 6.13 8.60 -30.13
CA ALA A 292 5.38 9.37 -31.13
C ALA A 292 4.67 10.60 -30.52
N LYS A 293 4.11 10.47 -29.31
CA LYS A 293 3.50 11.61 -28.60
C LYS A 293 4.53 12.67 -28.22
N ASN A 294 5.73 12.26 -27.79
CA ASN A 294 6.79 13.20 -27.41
C ASN A 294 7.40 13.89 -28.65
N GLU A 295 7.53 13.19 -29.77
CA GLU A 295 7.93 13.77 -31.06
C GLU A 295 6.88 14.77 -31.55
N ALA A 296 5.60 14.41 -31.51
CA ALA A 296 4.50 15.32 -31.83
C ALA A 296 4.50 16.56 -30.93
N LYS A 297 4.70 16.40 -29.62
CA LYS A 297 4.81 17.53 -28.68
C LYS A 297 5.94 18.49 -29.05
N LYS A 298 7.11 17.98 -29.46
CA LYS A 298 8.25 18.81 -29.90
C LYS A 298 7.97 19.54 -31.21
N ALA A 299 7.14 18.97 -32.08
CA ALA A 299 6.80 19.57 -33.38
C ALA A 299 5.73 20.67 -33.28
N VAL A 300 4.97 20.74 -32.18
CA VAL A 300 3.93 21.78 -31.99
C VAL A 300 4.59 23.14 -31.81
N LYS A 301 4.25 24.09 -32.69
CA LYS A 301 4.64 25.50 -32.55
C LYS A 301 3.62 26.21 -31.66
N LEU A 302 4.07 26.75 -30.54
CA LEU A 302 3.26 27.51 -29.57
C LEU A 302 3.53 29.02 -29.70
N SER A 303 2.59 29.84 -29.21
CA SER A 303 2.78 31.29 -29.05
C SER A 303 4.02 31.58 -28.21
N ALA A 304 4.70 32.70 -28.48
CA ALA A 304 5.83 33.13 -27.65
C ALA A 304 5.43 33.36 -26.18
N ASP A 305 4.21 33.80 -25.94
CA ASP A 305 3.69 34.06 -24.59
C ASP A 305 3.42 32.76 -23.82
N ASP A 306 2.89 31.73 -24.49
CA ASP A 306 2.66 30.42 -23.87
C ASP A 306 3.97 29.69 -23.60
N MET A 307 4.97 29.84 -24.47
CA MET A 307 6.31 29.28 -24.25
C MET A 307 6.98 29.91 -23.02
N LYS A 308 6.90 31.24 -22.86
CA LYS A 308 7.39 31.92 -21.66
C LYS A 308 6.69 31.43 -20.39
N ALA A 309 5.35 31.30 -20.44
CA ALA A 309 4.59 30.79 -19.30
C ALA A 309 4.97 29.33 -18.93
N LEU A 310 5.31 28.49 -19.91
CA LEU A 310 5.80 27.12 -19.68
C LEU A 310 7.23 27.10 -19.13
N GLU A 311 8.11 27.98 -19.61
CA GLU A 311 9.48 28.14 -19.10
C GLU A 311 9.49 28.63 -17.66
N ASP A 312 8.71 29.65 -17.34
CA ASP A 312 8.56 30.21 -15.98
C ASP A 312 8.03 29.15 -14.99
N ALA A 313 7.16 28.25 -15.48
CA ALA A 313 6.61 27.15 -14.72
C ALA A 313 7.49 25.87 -14.73
N GLY A 314 8.60 25.85 -15.47
CA GLY A 314 9.56 24.75 -15.55
C GLY A 314 9.11 23.53 -16.37
N TYR A 315 8.15 23.70 -17.28
CA TYR A 315 7.59 22.65 -18.15
C TYR A 315 8.16 22.63 -19.58
N ALA A 316 9.10 23.51 -19.89
CA ALA A 316 9.72 23.65 -21.21
C ALA A 316 10.56 22.42 -21.62
#